data_AF-A0A0C2DRH4-F1
#
_entry.id   AF-A0A0C2DRH4-F1
#
_cell.length_a   1.000
_cell.length_b   1.000
_cell.length_c   1.000
_cell.angle_alpha   90.00
_cell.angle_beta   90.00
_cell.angle_gamma   90.00
#
_symmetry.space_group_name_H-M   'P 1'
#
loop_
_entity.id
_entity.type
_entity.pdbx_description
1 polymer ?
#
loop_
_entity_poly.entity_id
_entity_poly.type
_entity_poly.pdbx_seq_one_letter_code
_entity_poly.pdbx_strand_id
1 'polypeptide(L)' 'MRRYRHPNVVKFYGVAAEREPVMLVMELVEGGALDAYLQKKKEKITIADRVYSTFQYFLNEKSVEYPRDNVKK' A
#
# COMPACT_ATOMS: atom_id res chain seq x y z
N MET A 1 4.85 5.07 -10.12
CA MET A 1 5.48 4.41 -8.96
C MET A 1 6.77 5.05 -8.47
N ARG A 2 7.72 5.44 -9.33
CA ARG A 2 9.01 6.08 -8.91
C ARG A 2 8.89 7.34 -8.02
N ARG A 3 7.75 8.04 -8.05
CA ARG A 3 7.52 9.27 -7.27
C ARG A 3 6.47 9.13 -6.17
N TYR A 4 5.88 7.94 -5.97
CA TYR A 4 4.91 7.73 -4.90
C TYR A 4 5.65 7.37 -3.62
N ARG A 5 5.74 8.34 -2.70
CA ARG A 5 6.22 8.14 -1.34
C ARG A 5 5.09 8.52 -0.40
N HIS A 6 4.47 7.52 0.21
CA HIS A 6 3.41 7.72 1.18
C HIS A 6 3.69 6.78 2.37
N PRO A 7 3.47 7.23 3.62
CA PRO A 7 3.75 6.42 4.82
C PRO A 7 3.09 5.04 4.81
N ASN A 8 2.01 4.88 4.06
CA ASN A 8 1.25 3.63 4.03
C ASN A 8 1.25 2.92 2.65
N VAL A 9 2.18 3.27 1.76
CA VAL A 9 2.36 2.59 0.47
C VAL A 9 3.79 2.06 0.43
N VAL A 10 3.93 0.76 0.18
CA VAL A 10 5.26 0.11 0.13
C VAL A 10 6.14 0.78 -0.92
N LYS A 11 7.38 1.10 -0.53
CA LYS A 11 8.30 1.77 -1.42
C LYS A 11 8.77 0.81 -2.51
N PHE A 12 8.60 1.21 -3.76
CA PHE A 12 9.09 0.47 -4.92
C PHE A 12 10.51 0.89 -5.27
N TYR A 13 11.44 -0.07 -5.34
CA TYR A 13 12.85 0.19 -5.66
C TYR A 13 13.16 -0.01 -7.15
N GLY A 14 12.59 -1.05 -7.78
CA GLY A 14 12.85 -1.32 -9.19
C GLY A 14 12.41 -2.70 -9.65
N VAL A 15 12.84 -3.06 -10.85
CA VAL A 15 12.57 -4.37 -11.47
C VAL A 15 13.90 -5.08 -11.71
N ALA A 16 14.00 -6.34 -11.31
CA ALA A 16 15.08 -7.23 -11.71
C ALA A 16 14.57 -8.09 -12.89
N ALA A 17 15.09 -7.81 -14.09
CA ALA A 17 14.65 -8.43 -15.35
C ALA A 17 15.78 -9.14 -16.10
N GLU A 18 16.95 -9.30 -15.49
CA GLU A 18 18.13 -9.86 -16.15
C GLU A 18 17.99 -11.36 -16.45
N ARG A 19 17.27 -12.09 -15.60
CA ARG A 19 16.92 -13.50 -15.80
C ARG A 19 15.45 -13.67 -15.46
N GLU A 20 14.76 -14.48 -16.25
CA GLU A 20 13.39 -14.86 -15.91
C GLU A 20 13.36 -15.66 -14.59
N PRO A 21 12.32 -15.45 -13.76
CA PRO A 21 11.18 -14.56 -13.96
C PRO A 21 11.48 -13.09 -13.62
N VAL A 22 10.75 -12.16 -14.24
CA VAL A 22 10.82 -10.73 -13.90
C VAL A 22 10.34 -10.51 -12.47
N MET A 23 11.18 -9.90 -11.64
CA MET A 23 10.89 -9.67 -10.21
C MET A 23 10.72 -8.19 -9.89
N LEU A 24 9.75 -7.87 -9.04
CA LEU A 24 9.56 -6.54 -8.48
C LEU A 24 10.28 -6.44 -7.14
N VAL A 25 11.14 -5.42 -6.99
CA VAL A 25 11.89 -5.16 -5.77
C VAL A 25 11.22 -4.02 -5.00
N MET A 26 10.78 -4.30 -3.78
CA MET A 26 10.04 -3.37 -2.92
C MET A 26 10.50 -3.49 -1.45
N GLU A 27 10.10 -2.52 -0.63
CA GLU A 27 10.33 -2.52 0.81
C GLU A 27 9.74 -3.75 1.49
N LEU A 28 10.49 -4.32 2.44
CA LEU A 28 10.02 -5.42 3.27
C LEU A 28 9.18 -4.88 4.43
N VAL A 29 7.89 -5.25 4.46
CA VAL A 29 6.99 -4.91 5.55
C VAL A 29 6.83 -6.11 6.49
N GLU A 30 7.14 -5.92 7.76
CA GLU A 30 6.92 -6.91 8.80
C GLU A 30 5.43 -7.04 9.17
N GLY A 31 5.01 -8.21 9.66
CA GLY A 31 3.62 -8.45 10.09
C GLY A 31 2.78 -9.30 9.12
N GLY A 32 3.29 -9.53 7.91
CA GLY A 32 2.70 -10.47 6.94
C GLY A 32 1.42 -9.95 6.29
N ALA A 33 0.70 -10.86 5.63
CA ALA A 33 -0.46 -10.50 4.83
C ALA A 33 -1.69 -10.16 5.70
N LEU A 34 -2.41 -9.11 5.33
CA LEU A 34 -3.57 -8.59 6.06
C LEU A 34 -4.68 -9.64 6.16
N ASP A 35 -4.92 -10.40 5.10
CA ASP A 35 -5.91 -11.48 5.07
C ASP A 35 -5.60 -12.56 6.11
N ALA A 36 -4.34 -13.00 6.21
CA ALA A 36 -3.91 -13.97 7.20
C ALA A 36 -4.08 -13.42 8.63
N TYR A 37 -3.78 -12.15 8.85
CA TYR A 37 -4.01 -11.48 10.13
C TYR A 37 -5.50 -11.44 10.50
N LEU A 38 -6.36 -11.05 9.55
CA LEU A 38 -7.81 -10.98 9.75
C LEU A 38 -8.44 -12.34 9.99
N GLN A 39 -7.96 -13.39 9.31
CA GLN A 39 -8.40 -14.77 9.55
C GLN A 39 -8.06 -15.25 10.97
N LYS A 40 -6.84 -14.96 11.46
CA LYS A 40 -6.43 -15.32 12.83
C LYS A 40 -7.23 -14.58 13.91
N LYS A 41 -7.63 -13.34 13.64
CA LYS A 41 -8.35 -12.49 14.60
C LYS A 41 -9.85 -12.37 14.32
N LYS A 42 -10.41 -13.27 13.51
CA LYS A 42 -11.81 -13.24 13.05
C LYS A 42 -12.84 -13.15 14.19
N GLU A 43 -12.53 -13.71 15.35
CA GLU A 43 -13.42 -13.71 16.53
C GLU A 43 -13.35 -12.40 17.33
N LYS A 44 -12.25 -11.65 17.20
CA LYS A 44 -12.03 -10.38 17.91
C LYS A 44 -12.36 -9.14 17.08
N ILE A 45 -12.38 -9.27 15.76
CA ILE A 45 -12.59 -8.15 14.84
C ILE A 45 -13.99 -8.27 14.25
N THR A 46 -14.89 -7.39 14.71
CA THR A 46 -16.27 -7.34 14.20
C THR A 46 -16.30 -6.76 12.78
N ILE A 47 -17.40 -7.00 12.04
CA ILE A 47 -17.58 -6.43 10.70
C ILE A 47 -17.56 -4.89 10.76
N ALA A 48 -18.10 -4.30 11.83
CA ALA A 48 -18.09 -2.87 12.04
C ALA A 48 -16.66 -2.30 12.13
N ASP A 49 -15.76 -2.99 12.84
CA ASP A 49 -14.35 -2.57 12.95
C ASP A 49 -13.64 -2.59 11.61
N ARG A 50 -13.96 -3.55 10.73
CA ARG A 50 -13.38 -3.65 9.38
C ARG A 50 -13.84 -2.49 8.50
N VAL A 51 -15.13 -2.20 8.50
CA VAL A 51 -15.71 -1.10 7.73
C VAL A 51 -15.18 0.23 8.24
N TYR A 52 -15.10 0.41 9.56
CA TYR A 52 -14.59 1.64 10.17
C TYR A 52 -13.11 1.85 9.87
N SER A 53 -12.27 0.80 9.98
CA SER A 53 -10.83 0.91 9.67
C SER A 53 -10.59 1.34 8.23
N THR A 54 -11.33 0.76 7.28
CA THR A 54 -11.26 1.14 5.86
C THR A 54 -11.78 2.57 5.65
N PHE A 55 -12.92 2.91 6.23
CA PHE A 55 -13.55 4.23 6.09
C PHE A 55 -12.71 5.36 6.71
N GLN A 56 -12.14 5.15 7.89
CA GLN A 56 -11.22 6.09 8.52
C GLN A 56 -9.97 6.31 7.66
N TYR A 57 -9.44 5.24 7.08
CA TYR A 57 -8.26 5.34 6.23
C TYR A 57 -8.53 6.15 4.95
N PHE A 58 -9.71 5.96 4.32
CA PHE A 58 -10.17 6.77 3.19
C PHE A 58 -10.49 8.23 3.58
N LEU A 59 -11.15 8.47 4.71
CA LEU A 59 -11.48 9.84 5.14
C LEU A 59 -10.26 10.63 5.62
N ASN A 60 -9.19 9.96 6.03
CA ASN A 60 -7.91 10.59 6.37
C ASN A 60 -7.09 10.96 5.12
N GLU A 61 -7.56 10.64 3.90
CA GLU A 61 -6.99 11.16 2.64
C GLU A 61 -7.34 12.64 2.46
N LYS A 62 -6.61 13.52 3.14
CA LYS A 62 -6.53 14.95 2.80
C LYS A 62 -5.19 15.38 2.20
N SER A 63 -4.36 14.48 1.70
CA SER A 63 -3.04 14.87 1.17
C SER A 63 -2.55 14.06 -0.04
N VAL A 64 -3.46 13.64 -0.92
CA VAL A 64 -3.06 13.21 -2.27
C VAL A 64 -3.06 14.44 -3.20
N GLU A 65 -2.17 15.41 -2.93
CA GLU A 65 -1.79 16.38 -3.95
C GLU A 65 -0.74 15.73 -4.86
N TYR A 66 -1.19 15.34 -6.05
CA TYR A 66 -0.28 14.96 -7.14
C TYR A 66 0.46 16.22 -7.61
N PRO A 67 1.80 16.22 -7.70
CA PRO A 67 2.49 17.26 -8.44
C PRO A 67 1.97 17.18 -9.88
N ARG A 68 1.28 18.22 -10.36
CA ARG A 68 1.01 18.39 -11.78
C ARG A 68 2.38 18.61 -12.43
N ASP A 69 2.96 17.55 -12.98
CA ASP A 69 4.11 17.70 -13.87
C ASP A 69 3.66 18.62 -15.01
N ASN A 70 4.17 19.85 -15.00
CA ASN A 70 4.01 20.80 -16.09
C ASN A 70 4.60 20.16 -17.34
N VAL A 71 3.73 19.59 -18.18
CA VAL A 71 4.04 19.24 -19.56
C VAL A 71 4.31 20.55 -20.29
N LYS A 72 5.57 21.00 -20.23
CA LYS A 72 6.09 21.96 -21.19
C LYS A 72 6.16 21.22 -22.53
N LYS A 73 5.19 21.51 -23.40
CA LYS A 73 5.35 21.33 -24.84
C LYS A 73 6.41 22.29 -25.36
#